data_AF-A0A100WVK9-F1
#
_entry.id   AF-A0A100WVK9-F1
#
_cell.length_a   1.000
_cell.length_b   1.000
_cell.length_c   1.000
_cell.angle_alpha   90.00
_cell.angle_beta   90.00
_cell.angle_gamma   90.00
#
_symmetry.space_group_name_H-M   'P 1'
#
loop_
_entity.id
_entity.type
_entity.pdbx_description
1 polymer ?
#
loop_
_entity_poly.entity_id
_entity_poly.type
_entity_poly.pdbx_seq_one_letter_code
_entity_poly.pdbx_strand_id
1 'polypeptide(L)'
;MVIPMPAPIAEAYRQSGALEVECSHCGAEVGNYCTRDDGRVRRTPCVARCRISSPAPGWLDPDGGPDAAAGRTGPVQVLDLDYPDPSEPRHPRGDE
;
A
#
# COMPACT_ATOMS: atom_id res chain seq x y z
N MET A 1 21.46 -18.69 -7.44
CA MET A 1 21.48 -17.34 -8.04
C MET A 1 20.41 -16.50 -7.35
N VAL A 2 20.81 -15.55 -6.51
CA VAL A 2 19.88 -14.60 -5.89
C VAL A 2 19.56 -13.57 -6.95
N ILE A 3 18.34 -13.55 -7.49
CA ILE A 3 17.94 -12.50 -8.44
C ILE A 3 17.86 -11.20 -7.63
N PRO A 4 18.72 -10.21 -7.89
CA PRO A 4 18.69 -8.97 -7.15
C PRO A 4 17.38 -8.24 -7.44
N MET A 5 16.79 -7.67 -6.41
CA MET A 5 15.60 -6.84 -6.59
C MET A 5 15.96 -5.62 -7.46
N PRO A 6 15.09 -5.22 -8.40
CA PRO A 6 15.29 -3.98 -9.15
C PRO A 6 15.50 -2.79 -8.20
N ALA A 7 16.53 -2.00 -8.51
CA ALA A 7 16.99 -0.86 -7.72
C ALA A 7 15.89 0.07 -7.19
N PRO A 8 14.88 0.52 -7.98
CA PRO A 8 13.87 1.45 -7.47
C PRO A 8 12.99 0.82 -6.39
N ILE A 9 12.68 -0.47 -6.48
CA ILE A 9 11.87 -1.17 -5.47
C ILE A 9 12.71 -1.36 -4.20
N ALA A 10 13.97 -1.79 -4.36
CA ALA A 10 14.88 -1.94 -3.24
C ALA A 10 15.10 -0.64 -2.47
N GLU A 11 15.17 0.48 -3.18
CA GLU A 11 15.33 1.82 -2.62
C GLU A 11 14.09 2.27 -1.84
N ALA A 12 12.87 2.09 -2.36
CA ALA A 12 11.63 2.47 -1.66
C ALA A 12 11.49 1.78 -0.29
N TYR A 13 11.89 0.52 -0.18
CA TYR A 13 11.85 -0.22 1.09
C TYR A 13 13.04 0.08 2.01
N ARG A 14 14.15 0.60 1.48
CA ARG A 14 15.21 1.19 2.31
C ARG A 14 14.75 2.53 2.90
N GLN A 15 14.16 3.39 2.08
CA GLN A 15 13.66 4.71 2.50
C GLN A 15 12.51 4.64 3.51
N SER A 16 11.67 3.60 3.44
CA SER A 16 10.62 3.39 4.44
C SER A 16 11.13 2.78 5.74
N GLY A 17 12.39 2.34 5.83
CA GLY A 17 12.93 1.62 6.98
C GLY A 17 12.48 0.15 7.06
N ALA A 18 11.77 -0.35 6.04
CA ALA A 18 11.28 -1.73 5.99
C ALA A 18 12.40 -2.76 5.97
N LEU A 19 13.60 -2.39 5.54
CA LEU A 19 14.79 -3.25 5.54
C LEU A 19 15.64 -3.10 6.81
N GLU A 20 15.35 -2.14 7.67
CA GLU A 20 16.13 -1.86 8.89
C GLU A 20 15.67 -2.69 10.09
N VAL A 21 14.56 -3.43 9.92
CA VAL A 21 13.96 -4.27 10.95
C VAL A 21 14.01 -5.73 10.51
N GLU A 22 14.32 -6.64 11.44
CA GLU A 22 14.21 -8.07 11.21
C GLU A 22 12.74 -8.48 10.94
N CYS A 23 12.54 -9.38 9.98
CA CYS A 23 11.21 -9.87 9.67
C CYS A 23 10.75 -10.93 10.69
N SER A 24 9.83 -10.58 11.59
CA SER A 24 9.21 -11.55 12.52
C SER A 24 8.39 -12.66 11.84
N HIS A 25 8.01 -12.50 10.56
CA HIS A 25 7.20 -13.49 9.84
C HIS A 25 8.02 -14.56 9.15
N CYS A 26 9.14 -14.18 8.51
CA CYS A 26 9.95 -15.12 7.71
C CYS A 26 11.41 -15.22 8.20
N GLY A 27 11.76 -14.54 9.30
CA GLY A 27 13.12 -14.54 9.85
C GLY A 27 14.18 -13.85 8.97
N ALA A 28 13.77 -13.05 7.98
CA ALA A 28 14.72 -12.33 7.15
C ALA A 28 15.45 -11.26 7.96
N GLU A 29 16.78 -11.35 7.99
CA GLU A 29 17.67 -10.42 8.67
C GLU A 29 17.57 -8.99 8.12
N VAL A 30 18.10 -8.04 8.90
CA VAL A 30 18.26 -6.63 8.51
C VAL A 30 19.06 -6.53 7.20
N GLY A 31 18.59 -5.71 6.27
CA GLY A 31 19.17 -5.53 4.94
C GLY A 31 18.79 -6.62 3.92
N ASN A 32 18.29 -7.78 4.37
CA ASN A 32 17.88 -8.87 3.48
C ASN A 32 16.41 -8.77 3.09
N TYR A 33 16.08 -9.25 1.90
CA TYR A 33 14.68 -9.35 1.47
C TYR A 33 14.02 -10.62 2.00
N CYS A 34 12.72 -10.51 2.26
CA CYS A 34 11.92 -11.65 2.65
C CYS A 34 11.91 -12.72 1.54
N THR A 35 11.99 -13.97 1.95
CA THR A 35 11.90 -15.13 1.07
C THR A 35 10.50 -15.76 1.15
N ARG A 36 10.15 -16.54 0.12
CA ARG A 36 9.05 -17.49 0.16
C ARG A 36 9.52 -18.79 0.80
N ASP A 37 8.56 -19.63 1.17
CA ASP A 37 8.78 -20.98 1.69
C ASP A 37 9.59 -21.85 0.70
N ASP A 38 9.45 -21.58 -0.61
CA ASP A 38 10.26 -22.19 -1.67
C ASP A 38 11.71 -21.66 -1.78
N GLY A 39 12.16 -20.82 -0.84
CA GLY A 39 13.49 -20.20 -0.83
C GLY A 39 13.70 -19.06 -1.83
N ARG A 40 12.68 -18.70 -2.62
CA ARG A 40 12.78 -17.60 -3.60
C ARG A 40 12.61 -16.23 -2.92
N VAL A 41 13.40 -15.25 -3.32
CA VAL A 41 13.27 -13.85 -2.85
C VAL A 41 11.94 -13.25 -3.32
N ARG A 42 11.20 -12.62 -2.40
CA ARG A 42 9.95 -11.92 -2.71
C ARG A 42 10.27 -10.54 -3.31
N ARG A 43 9.41 -10.07 -4.21
CA ARG A 43 9.47 -8.69 -4.76
C ARG A 43 9.09 -7.62 -3.73
N THR A 44 8.43 -8.02 -2.65
CA THR A 44 7.91 -7.17 -1.59
C THR A 44 8.26 -7.81 -0.25
N PRO A 45 8.68 -7.05 0.77
CA PRO A 45 8.86 -7.58 2.11
C PRO A 45 7.54 -8.14 2.67
N CYS A 46 7.62 -8.95 3.71
CA CYS A 46 6.42 -9.40 4.41
C CYS A 46 5.66 -8.20 4.99
N VAL A 47 4.33 -8.26 4.93
CA VAL A 47 3.45 -7.19 5.44
C VAL A 47 3.73 -6.87 6.91
N ALA A 48 4.04 -7.88 7.72
CA ALA A 48 4.44 -7.70 9.11
C ALA A 48 5.64 -6.73 9.25
N ARG A 49 6.61 -6.83 8.34
CA ARG A 49 7.79 -5.97 8.31
C ARG A 49 7.44 -4.56 7.84
N CYS A 50 6.62 -4.45 6.80
CA CYS A 50 6.14 -3.15 6.29
C CYS A 50 5.28 -2.37 7.29
N ARG A 51 4.59 -3.06 8.22
CA ARG A 51 3.77 -2.41 9.25
C ARG A 51 4.59 -1.78 10.37
N ILE A 52 5.75 -2.35 10.67
CA ILE A 52 6.67 -1.82 11.69
C ILE A 52 7.40 -0.60 11.15
N SER A 53 7.75 -0.64 9.86
CA SER A 53 8.31 0.48 9.14
C SER A 53 7.21 1.49 8.81
N SER A 54 6.85 2.34 9.76
CA SER A 54 5.98 3.47 9.49
C SER A 54 6.64 4.30 8.39
N PRO A 55 6.00 4.54 7.23
CA PRO A 55 6.57 5.45 6.26
C PRO A 55 6.79 6.79 6.97
N ALA A 56 7.99 7.36 6.84
CA ALA A 56 8.23 8.72 7.27
C ALA A 56 7.09 9.59 6.69
N PRO A 57 6.52 10.52 7.47
CA PRO A 57 5.33 11.30 7.07
C PRO A 57 5.55 12.25 5.87
N GLY A 58 6.62 12.04 5.08
CA GLY A 58 7.05 12.84 3.94
C GLY A 58 6.60 12.33 2.57
N TRP A 59 5.69 11.35 2.46
CA TRP A 59 4.86 11.20 1.25
C TRP A 59 3.76 12.29 1.18
N LEU A 60 4.03 13.46 1.76
CA LEU A 60 3.28 14.66 1.47
C LEU A 60 3.65 15.04 0.03
N ASP A 61 2.63 15.13 -0.81
CA ASP A 61 2.67 15.87 -2.07
C ASP A 61 3.59 17.09 -1.96
N PRO A 62 4.50 17.34 -2.92
CA PRO A 62 5.29 18.57 -2.94
C PRO A 62 4.44 19.85 -3.06
N ASP A 63 3.14 19.72 -3.35
CA ASP A 63 2.11 20.77 -3.33
C ASP A 63 1.33 20.87 -2.00
N GLY A 64 1.82 20.23 -0.92
CA GLY A 64 1.20 20.20 0.41
C GLY A 64 1.11 21.56 1.09
N GLY A 65 0.10 22.35 0.71
CA GLY A 65 -0.33 23.55 1.44
C GLY A 65 -0.78 23.23 2.88
N PRO A 66 -0.88 24.25 3.75
CA PRO A 66 -1.08 24.11 5.20
C PRO A 66 -2.38 23.40 5.64
N ASP A 67 -3.26 23.00 4.71
CA ASP A 67 -4.52 22.30 4.99
C ASP A 67 -4.39 20.77 5.14
N ALA A 68 -3.22 20.17 4.89
CA ALA A 68 -3.04 18.71 4.92
C ALA A 68 -3.22 18.06 6.32
N ALA A 69 -3.23 18.85 7.41
CA ALA A 69 -3.41 18.36 8.77
C ALA A 69 -4.87 18.29 9.23
N ALA A 70 -5.83 18.87 8.49
CA ALA A 70 -7.22 19.00 8.96
C ALA A 70 -8.19 17.91 8.44
N GLY A 71 -7.77 17.07 7.49
CA GLY A 71 -8.71 16.23 6.74
C GLY A 71 -9.05 14.84 7.29
N ARG A 72 -8.37 14.32 8.32
CA ARG A 72 -8.50 12.90 8.71
C ARG A 72 -9.50 12.59 9.83
N THR A 73 -10.21 13.61 10.34
CA THR A 73 -11.31 13.47 11.31
C THR A 73 -12.60 14.12 10.82
N GLY A 74 -12.74 14.33 9.51
CA GLY A 74 -14.03 14.66 8.91
C GLY A 74 -14.92 13.41 8.82
N PRO A 75 -16.26 13.53 8.91
CA PRO A 75 -17.15 12.42 8.60
C PRO A 75 -16.80 11.90 7.21
N VAL A 76 -16.74 10.57 7.06
CA VAL A 76 -16.61 9.90 5.75
C VAL A 76 -17.63 10.54 4.84
N GLN A 77 -17.18 11.35 3.87
CA GLN A 77 -18.04 11.76 2.78
C GLN A 77 -18.24 10.49 1.96
N VAL A 78 -19.33 9.78 2.25
CA VAL A 78 -19.89 8.81 1.34
C VAL A 78 -20.22 9.63 0.10
N LEU A 79 -19.33 9.56 -0.89
CA LEU A 79 -19.70 10.00 -2.23
C LEU A 79 -20.94 9.17 -2.53
N ASP A 80 -22.07 9.84 -2.67
CA ASP A 80 -23.31 9.26 -3.19
C ASP A 80 -23.02 8.87 -4.64
N LEU A 81 -22.31 7.76 -4.79
CA LEU A 81 -22.16 7.06 -6.04
C LEU A 81 -23.55 6.52 -6.28
N ASP A 82 -24.31 7.25 -7.11
CA ASP A 82 -25.53 6.80 -7.76
C ASP A 82 -25.18 5.63 -8.69
N TYR A 83 -24.70 4.55 -8.08
CA TYR A 83 -24.37 3.31 -8.72
C TYR A 83 -25.68 2.53 -8.76
N PRO A 84 -26.32 2.41 -9.94
CA PRO A 84 -27.59 1.72 -10.05
C PRO A 84 -27.41 0.30 -9.53
N ASP A 85 -28.31 -0.13 -8.64
CA ASP A 85 -28.23 -1.46 -8.04
C ASP A 85 -28.32 -2.50 -9.18
N PRO A 86 -27.32 -3.38 -9.33
CA PRO A 86 -27.29 -4.35 -10.43
C PRO A 86 -28.42 -5.39 -10.34
N SER A 87 -29.13 -5.44 -9.21
CA SER A 87 -30.30 -6.28 -8.96
C SER A 87 -31.61 -5.62 -9.41
N GLU A 88 -31.62 -4.32 -9.74
CA GLU A 88 -32.83 -3.65 -10.23
C GLU A 88 -33.14 -4.03 -11.68
N PRO A 89 -34.37 -4.52 -11.97
CA PRO A 89 -34.78 -4.80 -13.33
C PRO A 89 -34.88 -3.49 -14.13
N ARG A 90 -34.17 -3.41 -15.26
CA ARG A 90 -34.29 -2.28 -16.19
C ARG A 90 -35.71 -2.25 -16.78
N HIS A 91 -36.53 -1.32 -16.34
CA HIS A 91 -37.83 -1.08 -16.96
C HIS A 91 -37.62 -0.58 -18.40
N PRO A 92 -38.34 -1.14 -19.40
CA PRO A 92 -38.34 -0.57 -20.73
C PRO A 92 -38.87 0.86 -20.65
N ARG A 93 -38.16 1.82 -21.23
CA ARG A 93 -38.73 3.16 -21.48
C ARG A 93 -39.95 2.93 -22.36
N GLY A 94 -41.13 3.38 -21.92
CA GLY A 94 -42.31 3.36 -22.75
C GLY A 94 -42.03 4.19 -24.01
N ASP A 95 -42.01 3.53 -25.16
CA ASP A 95 -42.09 4.19 -26.47
C ASP A 95 -43.54 4.67 -26.65
N GLU A 96 -43.71 6.00 -26.70
CA GLU A 96 -44.89 6.66 -27.28
C GLU A 96 -44.58 7.08 -28.73
#